data_AF-A0A1E8QBG6-F1
#
_entry.id   AF-A0A1E8QBG6-F1
#
_cell.length_a   1.000
_cell.length_b   1.000
_cell.length_c   1.000
_cell.angle_alpha   90.00
_cell.angle_beta   90.00
_cell.angle_gamma   90.00
#
_symmetry.space_group_name_H-M   'P 1'
#
loop_
_entity.id
_entity.type
_entity.pdbx_description
1 polymer ?
#
loop_
_entity_poly.entity_id
_entity_poly.type
_entity_poly.pdbx_seq_one_letter_code
_entity_poly.pdbx_strand_id
1 'polypeptide(L)'
;MSASFTRPPRPSQTHSDGHPIAGPIGASSWPSSRLVSGVPSQSGAANDGAHPGTTPVRRRVRTADLDAIRERLSDRDWAVIRSVAEHQFLTGLQIAAFHFHDHAPASGPRIARRVLARLRALRVLGALERRVGGIRAGSEGLIHYVDVVGDQLLRGRSGRTARRSREPSARFVAHRLAVADAHLALVRAHRDAAVDLIDCVVEPAAWRSYTGPGGARLTLKADLYAETGAGDDLSHAWFIEVDLGTESIPTLLKKCRDFEAYRRTGTEQEQAGGFPIVVWSVTHRSQQKAADRRVALEKAIASDRSLPPQLFRVIAPQQLTALLVGGGQL
;
A
#
# COMPACT_ATOMS: atom_id res chain seq x y z
N MET A 1 34.12 46.61 46.37
CA MET A 1 33.23 45.44 46.51
C MET A 1 32.45 45.30 45.22
N SER A 2 32.54 44.10 44.63
CA SER A 2 31.62 43.50 43.65
C SER A 2 31.58 44.08 42.23
N ALA A 3 31.58 43.31 41.14
CA ALA A 3 32.03 41.95 40.83
C ALA A 3 31.88 41.84 39.30
N SER A 4 32.99 41.69 38.57
CA SER A 4 32.98 41.45 37.12
C SER A 4 32.58 40.00 36.86
N PHE A 5 31.41 39.76 36.26
CA PHE A 5 30.97 38.42 35.88
C PHE A 5 31.56 38.04 34.52
N THR A 6 32.60 37.23 34.57
CA THR A 6 33.18 36.53 33.41
C THR A 6 32.21 35.44 32.95
N ARG A 7 31.71 35.56 31.72
CA ARG A 7 30.84 34.58 31.07
C ARG A 7 31.68 33.34 30.68
N PRO A 8 31.25 32.10 30.97
CA PRO A 8 32.02 30.91 30.62
C PRO A 8 31.97 30.65 29.10
N PRO A 9 32.99 30.00 28.53
CA PRO A 9 32.99 29.65 27.10
C PRO A 9 31.91 28.59 26.82
N ARG A 10 31.20 28.76 25.70
CA ARG A 10 30.23 27.77 25.18
C ARG A 10 30.97 26.47 24.86
N PRO A 11 30.47 25.29 25.24
CA PRO A 11 31.00 24.05 24.72
C PRO A 11 30.76 23.98 23.22
N SER A 12 31.82 23.67 22.48
CA SER A 12 31.82 23.37 21.05
C SER A 12 30.82 22.25 20.75
N GLN A 13 29.76 22.57 20.01
CA GLN A 13 28.90 21.57 19.41
C GLN A 13 29.71 20.79 18.37
N THR A 14 30.06 19.57 18.69
CA THR A 14 30.42 18.57 17.69
C THR A 14 29.16 18.31 16.86
N HIS A 15 29.18 18.71 15.59
CA HIS A 15 28.17 18.28 14.62
C HIS A 15 28.20 16.75 14.52
N SER A 16 27.21 16.08 15.11
CA SER A 16 26.83 14.75 14.66
C SER A 16 25.85 14.95 13.49
N ASP A 17 26.26 14.52 12.30
CA ASP A 17 25.40 14.47 11.11
C ASP A 17 24.31 13.40 11.26
N GLY A 18 23.33 13.68 12.12
CA GLY A 18 22.15 12.87 12.31
C GLY A 18 20.91 13.70 12.02
N HIS A 19 20.43 13.69 10.78
CA HIS A 19 19.09 14.21 10.47
C HIS A 19 18.05 13.54 11.39
N PRO A 20 17.04 14.28 11.88
CA PRO A 20 16.06 13.73 12.81
C PRO A 20 15.34 12.53 12.19
N ILE A 21 15.43 11.39 12.88
CA ILE A 21 14.56 10.23 12.64
C ILE A 21 13.27 10.53 13.40
N ALA A 22 12.12 10.40 12.73
CA ALA A 22 10.82 10.27 13.40
C ALA A 22 10.30 11.47 14.22
N GLY A 23 10.83 12.69 14.02
CA GLY A 23 10.18 13.88 14.57
C GLY A 23 8.93 14.25 13.77
N PRO A 24 7.92 14.94 14.36
CA PRO A 24 6.86 15.58 13.60
C PRO A 24 7.50 16.49 12.56
N ILE A 25 7.07 16.38 11.31
CA ILE A 25 7.66 17.07 10.19
C ILE A 25 6.70 18.18 9.73
N GLY A 26 7.22 19.34 9.35
CA GLY A 26 6.39 20.44 8.85
C GLY A 26 5.54 20.00 7.66
N ALA A 27 4.29 20.47 7.58
CA ALA A 27 3.36 20.16 6.50
C ALA A 27 4.01 20.45 5.14
N SER A 28 4.48 19.40 4.48
CA SER A 28 4.95 19.47 3.11
C SER A 28 3.77 19.15 2.20
N SER A 29 3.45 20.10 1.32
CA SER A 29 2.48 19.87 0.26
C SER A 29 3.08 18.85 -0.70
N TRP A 30 2.74 17.58 -0.55
CA TRP A 30 2.96 16.61 -1.64
C TRP A 30 2.24 17.17 -2.87
N PRO A 31 2.94 17.52 -3.96
CA PRO A 31 2.26 17.67 -5.22
C PRO A 31 1.73 16.29 -5.57
N SER A 32 0.41 16.12 -5.66
CA SER A 32 -0.23 14.90 -6.15
C SER A 32 0.50 14.46 -7.43
N SER A 33 1.35 13.44 -7.34
CA SER A 33 2.32 13.19 -8.41
C SER A 33 1.56 12.72 -9.65
N ARG A 34 1.63 13.54 -10.69
CA ARG A 34 1.10 13.22 -12.01
C ARG A 34 1.98 12.14 -12.63
N LEU A 35 1.30 11.09 -13.08
CA LEU A 35 1.75 10.01 -13.98
C LEU A 35 3.00 10.36 -14.81
N VAL A 36 4.13 9.70 -14.53
CA VAL A 36 5.25 9.63 -15.48
C VAL A 36 5.09 8.40 -16.36
N SER A 37 4.89 8.69 -17.64
CA SER A 37 4.79 7.72 -18.73
C SER A 37 6.20 7.32 -19.17
N GLY A 38 6.66 6.13 -18.78
CA GLY A 38 7.87 5.51 -19.32
C GLY A 38 7.50 4.41 -20.31
N VAL A 39 7.70 4.65 -21.61
CA VAL A 39 7.57 3.66 -22.67
C VAL A 39 8.87 2.86 -22.76
N PRO A 40 8.87 1.51 -22.70
CA PRO A 40 9.97 0.72 -23.20
C PRO A 40 9.66 0.22 -24.62
N SER A 41 10.64 0.48 -25.48
CA SER A 41 10.79 0.10 -26.88
C SER A 41 10.66 -1.41 -27.15
N GLN A 42 10.11 -1.72 -28.32
CA GLN A 42 9.97 -3.07 -28.89
C GLN A 42 11.33 -3.68 -29.26
N SER A 43 11.44 -5.00 -29.11
CA SER A 43 12.35 -5.84 -29.91
C SER A 43 11.69 -7.20 -30.09
N GLY A 44 11.59 -7.63 -31.35
CA GLY A 44 10.78 -8.76 -31.79
C GLY A 44 11.48 -10.11 -31.72
N ALA A 45 10.69 -11.17 -31.85
CA ALA A 45 10.96 -12.33 -32.68
C ALA A 45 9.68 -13.18 -32.80
N ALA A 46 9.41 -13.62 -34.01
CA ALA A 46 8.33 -14.51 -34.38
C ALA A 46 8.49 -15.90 -33.75
N ASN A 47 7.38 -16.61 -33.55
CA ASN A 47 7.30 -18.01 -33.93
C ASN A 47 5.85 -18.47 -34.07
N ASP A 48 5.67 -19.31 -35.07
CA ASP A 48 4.43 -19.78 -35.67
C ASP A 48 3.77 -20.91 -34.88
N GLY A 49 2.49 -21.12 -35.20
CA GLY A 49 1.84 -22.43 -35.17
C GLY A 49 1.02 -22.76 -33.92
N ALA A 50 -0.28 -22.47 -33.96
CA ALA A 50 -1.25 -23.19 -33.13
C ALA A 50 -2.58 -23.40 -33.88
N HIS A 51 -3.00 -24.67 -33.91
CA HIS A 51 -4.26 -25.16 -34.49
C HIS A 51 -5.51 -24.57 -33.79
N PRO A 52 -6.66 -24.49 -34.48
CA PRO A 52 -7.85 -23.81 -33.97
C PRO A 52 -8.61 -24.72 -33.00
N GLY A 53 -8.37 -24.54 -31.70
CA GLY A 53 -9.18 -25.09 -30.63
C GLY A 53 -10.27 -24.10 -30.20
N THR A 54 -11.53 -24.52 -30.30
CA THR A 54 -12.77 -23.81 -29.96
C THR A 54 -12.68 -23.05 -28.63
N THR A 55 -12.36 -21.77 -28.71
CA THR A 55 -12.54 -20.82 -27.60
C THR A 55 -13.81 -20.00 -27.91
N PRO A 56 -14.74 -19.82 -26.97
CA PRO A 56 -15.92 -19.00 -27.20
C PRO A 56 -15.47 -17.60 -27.62
N VAL A 57 -16.01 -17.12 -28.76
CA VAL A 57 -15.66 -15.84 -29.35
C VAL A 57 -15.94 -14.73 -28.33
N ARG A 58 -14.88 -14.18 -27.74
CA ARG A 58 -14.97 -13.02 -26.84
C ARG A 58 -15.42 -11.82 -27.66
N ARG A 59 -16.69 -11.45 -27.56
CA ARG A 59 -17.26 -10.25 -28.19
C ARG A 59 -16.48 -9.03 -27.73
N ARG A 60 -15.84 -8.33 -28.67
CA ARG A 60 -15.12 -7.08 -28.42
C ARG A 60 -16.15 -6.01 -28.05
N VAL A 61 -16.00 -5.41 -26.88
CA VAL A 61 -16.79 -4.24 -26.46
C VAL A 61 -16.40 -3.06 -27.37
N ARG A 62 -17.39 -2.42 -27.99
CA ARG A 62 -17.18 -1.28 -28.90
C ARG A 62 -17.04 0.01 -28.09
N THR A 63 -16.46 1.05 -28.68
CA THR A 63 -16.30 2.36 -28.00
C THR A 63 -17.64 2.95 -27.54
N ALA A 64 -18.68 2.88 -28.38
CA ALA A 64 -20.03 3.30 -28.00
C ALA A 64 -20.61 2.51 -26.81
N ASP A 65 -20.26 1.23 -26.66
CA ASP A 65 -20.66 0.43 -25.50
C ASP A 65 -19.93 0.89 -24.22
N LEU A 66 -18.69 1.38 -24.34
CA LEU A 66 -17.92 1.91 -23.19
C LEU A 66 -18.47 3.25 -22.70
N ASP A 67 -18.86 4.14 -23.60
CA ASP A 67 -19.44 5.43 -23.23
C ASP A 67 -20.80 5.24 -22.54
N ALA A 68 -21.65 4.34 -23.07
CA ALA A 68 -22.90 3.98 -22.42
C ALA A 68 -22.72 3.34 -21.04
N ILE A 69 -21.65 2.55 -20.83
CA ILE A 69 -21.32 2.02 -19.50
C ILE A 69 -20.85 3.15 -18.58
N ARG A 70 -19.95 4.02 -19.05
CA ARG A 70 -19.42 5.17 -18.31
C ARG A 70 -20.54 6.06 -17.77
N GLU A 71 -21.53 6.40 -18.60
CA GLU A 71 -22.68 7.23 -18.21
C GLU A 71 -23.57 6.59 -17.14
N ARG A 72 -23.55 5.26 -17.02
CA ARG A 72 -24.35 4.51 -16.02
C ARG A 72 -23.62 4.27 -14.70
N LEU A 73 -22.33 4.62 -14.61
CA LEU A 73 -21.55 4.45 -13.39
C LEU A 73 -21.74 5.67 -12.48
N SER A 74 -22.16 5.40 -11.25
CA SER A 74 -22.21 6.42 -10.19
C SER A 74 -20.81 6.76 -9.68
N ASP A 75 -20.68 7.86 -8.93
CA ASP A 75 -19.43 8.23 -8.26
C ASP A 75 -18.92 7.13 -7.33
N ARG A 76 -19.85 6.45 -6.63
CA ARG A 76 -19.51 5.29 -5.79
C ARG A 76 -18.99 4.13 -6.62
N ASP A 77 -19.55 3.87 -7.80
CA ASP A 77 -19.03 2.82 -8.69
C ASP A 77 -17.61 3.14 -9.13
N TRP A 78 -17.33 4.39 -9.51
CA TRP A 78 -15.98 4.85 -9.84
C TRP A 78 -15.02 4.73 -8.67
N ALA A 79 -15.44 5.09 -7.46
CA ALA A 79 -14.65 4.91 -6.25
C ALA A 79 -14.29 3.43 -6.02
N VAL A 80 -15.26 2.52 -6.14
CA VAL A 80 -15.04 1.07 -6.05
C VAL A 80 -14.04 0.59 -7.11
N ILE A 81 -14.21 1.00 -8.36
CA ILE A 81 -13.31 0.58 -9.46
C ILE A 81 -11.88 1.05 -9.21
N ARG A 82 -11.70 2.31 -8.77
CA ARG A 82 -10.39 2.86 -8.44
C ARG A 82 -9.73 2.12 -7.29
N SER A 83 -10.43 1.87 -6.19
CA SER A 83 -9.86 1.15 -5.05
C SER A 83 -9.52 -0.30 -5.38
N VAL A 84 -10.32 -1.00 -6.20
CA VAL A 84 -9.97 -2.34 -6.70
C VAL A 84 -8.74 -2.29 -7.62
N ALA A 85 -8.60 -1.24 -8.45
CA ALA A 85 -7.42 -1.07 -9.31
C ALA A 85 -6.15 -0.84 -8.48
N GLU A 86 -6.26 0.01 -7.47
CA GLU A 86 -5.19 0.40 -6.56
C GLU A 86 -4.66 -0.80 -5.76
N HIS A 87 -5.56 -1.59 -5.18
CA HIS A 87 -5.20 -2.77 -4.37
C HIS A 87 -5.00 -4.04 -5.19
N GLN A 88 -5.34 -4.01 -6.48
CA GLN A 88 -5.45 -5.14 -7.43
C GLN A 88 -6.52 -6.18 -7.07
N PHE A 89 -6.66 -6.52 -5.79
CA PHE A 89 -7.62 -7.47 -5.26
C PHE A 89 -8.29 -6.91 -4.00
N LEU A 90 -9.61 -7.03 -3.93
CA LEU A 90 -10.38 -6.73 -2.71
C LEU A 90 -11.49 -7.76 -2.50
N THR A 91 -11.79 -8.09 -1.26
CA THR A 91 -13.00 -8.86 -0.92
C THR A 91 -14.24 -7.97 -0.99
N GLY A 92 -15.42 -8.59 -1.12
CA GLY A 92 -16.69 -7.86 -1.00
C GLY A 92 -16.87 -7.15 0.35
N LEU A 93 -16.30 -7.70 1.44
CA LEU A 93 -16.33 -7.10 2.77
C LEU A 93 -15.44 -5.86 2.86
N GLN A 94 -14.24 -5.90 2.30
CA GLN A 94 -13.36 -4.73 2.22
C GLN A 94 -13.98 -3.62 1.38
N ILE A 95 -14.55 -3.97 0.22
CA ILE A 95 -15.26 -2.99 -0.63
C ILE A 95 -16.44 -2.36 0.11
N ALA A 96 -17.23 -3.15 0.83
CA ALA A 96 -18.31 -2.64 1.65
C ALA A 96 -17.80 -1.67 2.72
N ALA A 97 -16.70 -2.03 3.40
CA ALA A 97 -16.10 -1.19 4.43
C ALA A 97 -15.47 0.11 3.87
N PHE A 98 -14.90 0.10 2.66
CA PHE A 98 -14.39 1.32 2.04
C PHE A 98 -15.53 2.23 1.57
N HIS A 99 -16.53 1.72 0.83
CA HIS A 99 -17.43 2.58 0.03
C HIS A 99 -18.90 2.54 0.43
N PHE A 100 -19.29 1.66 1.37
CA PHE A 100 -20.67 1.48 1.82
C PHE A 100 -20.79 1.61 3.34
N HIS A 101 -19.86 2.33 3.97
CA HIS A 101 -19.79 2.54 5.41
C HIS A 101 -20.90 3.47 5.93
N ASP A 102 -21.43 4.37 5.09
CA ASP A 102 -22.55 5.26 5.43
C ASP A 102 -23.90 4.55 5.58
N HIS A 103 -23.96 3.26 5.24
CA HIS A 103 -25.17 2.46 5.39
C HIS A 103 -25.17 1.73 6.72
N ALA A 104 -26.37 1.45 7.24
CA ALA A 104 -26.53 0.60 8.42
C ALA A 104 -25.74 -0.73 8.27
N PRO A 105 -25.12 -1.26 9.34
CA PRO A 105 -24.23 -2.42 9.26
C PRO A 105 -24.82 -3.66 8.56
N ALA A 106 -26.14 -3.87 8.68
CA ALA A 106 -26.84 -4.97 8.03
C ALA A 106 -27.14 -4.72 6.53
N SER A 107 -27.21 -3.46 6.11
CA SER A 107 -27.62 -3.03 4.76
C SER A 107 -26.43 -2.79 3.83
N GLY A 108 -25.36 -2.18 4.33
CA GLY A 108 -24.17 -1.84 3.52
C GLY A 108 -23.59 -3.03 2.73
N PRO A 109 -23.29 -4.17 3.37
CA PRO A 109 -22.81 -5.36 2.67
C PRO A 109 -23.80 -5.92 1.63
N ARG A 110 -25.11 -5.83 1.89
CA ARG A 110 -26.14 -6.30 0.94
C ARG A 110 -26.19 -5.42 -0.30
N ILE A 111 -26.11 -4.10 -0.11
CA ILE A 111 -26.06 -3.12 -1.20
C ILE A 111 -24.78 -3.33 -2.00
N ALA A 112 -23.63 -3.45 -1.33
CA ALA A 112 -22.33 -3.72 -1.96
C ALA A 112 -22.39 -4.97 -2.84
N ARG A 113 -22.98 -6.08 -2.37
CA ARG A 113 -23.13 -7.30 -3.18
C ARG A 113 -23.92 -7.08 -4.47
N ARG A 114 -25.02 -6.32 -4.42
CA ARG A 114 -25.83 -6.00 -5.61
C ARG A 114 -25.05 -5.14 -6.61
N VAL A 115 -24.35 -4.12 -6.11
CA VAL A 115 -23.49 -3.26 -6.93
C VAL A 115 -22.37 -4.08 -7.59
N LEU A 116 -21.68 -4.91 -6.81
CA LEU A 116 -20.60 -5.75 -7.32
C LEU A 116 -21.10 -6.80 -8.32
N ALA A 117 -22.30 -7.37 -8.13
CA ALA A 117 -22.91 -8.25 -9.11
C ALA A 117 -23.18 -7.52 -10.44
N ARG A 118 -23.72 -6.29 -10.38
CA ARG A 118 -23.93 -5.46 -11.57
C ARG A 118 -22.61 -5.11 -12.27
N LEU A 119 -21.59 -4.67 -11.53
CA LEU A 119 -20.29 -4.33 -12.11
C LEU A 119 -19.61 -5.56 -12.76
N ARG A 120 -19.81 -6.76 -12.20
CA ARG A 120 -19.34 -8.01 -12.83
C ARG A 120 -20.11 -8.39 -14.09
N ALA A 121 -21.43 -8.21 -14.09
CA ALA A 121 -22.24 -8.44 -15.28
C ALA A 121 -21.81 -7.54 -16.45
N LEU A 122 -21.34 -6.32 -16.15
CA LEU A 122 -20.79 -5.37 -17.11
C LEU A 122 -19.31 -5.61 -17.46
N ARG A 123 -18.67 -6.66 -16.93
CA ARG A 123 -17.22 -6.94 -17.11
C ARG A 123 -16.30 -5.81 -16.64
N VAL A 124 -16.81 -4.91 -15.80
CA VAL A 124 -16.05 -3.84 -15.16
C VAL A 124 -15.17 -4.43 -14.06
N LEU A 125 -15.76 -5.34 -13.27
CA LEU A 125 -15.05 -6.14 -12.29
C LEU A 125 -15.10 -7.62 -12.69
N GLY A 126 -14.09 -8.37 -12.29
CA GLY A 126 -14.07 -9.81 -12.29
C GLY A 126 -14.21 -10.35 -10.86
N ALA A 127 -14.17 -11.68 -10.74
CA ALA A 127 -13.95 -12.33 -9.45
C ALA A 127 -13.04 -13.54 -9.65
N LEU A 128 -12.13 -13.77 -8.70
CA LEU A 128 -11.42 -15.04 -8.62
C LEU A 128 -12.38 -16.10 -8.08
N GLU A 129 -12.32 -17.30 -8.66
CA GLU A 129 -13.11 -18.45 -8.17
C GLU A 129 -12.61 -18.96 -6.80
N ARG A 130 -11.38 -18.58 -6.42
CA ARG A 130 -10.76 -18.94 -5.14
C ARG A 130 -11.45 -18.20 -3.99
N ARG A 131 -11.98 -18.99 -3.06
CA ARG A 131 -12.77 -18.57 -1.90
C ARG A 131 -11.85 -18.26 -0.71
N VAL A 132 -12.21 -17.25 0.09
CA VAL A 132 -11.66 -17.09 1.44
C VAL A 132 -12.39 -18.07 2.36
N GLY A 133 -11.67 -19.06 2.90
CA GLY A 133 -12.24 -20.09 3.79
C GLY A 133 -12.93 -21.24 3.03
N GLY A 134 -13.05 -22.40 3.70
CA GLY A 134 -13.50 -23.66 3.10
C GLY A 134 -14.91 -23.65 2.47
N ILE A 135 -15.35 -24.84 2.04
CA ILE A 135 -16.41 -25.16 1.05
C ILE A 135 -17.78 -24.46 1.23
N ARG A 136 -18.08 -23.77 2.33
CA ARG A 136 -19.45 -23.31 2.70
C ARG A 136 -19.73 -21.80 2.73
N ALA A 137 -18.85 -20.92 2.27
CA ALA A 137 -19.17 -19.49 2.16
C ALA A 137 -19.78 -19.16 0.78
N GLY A 138 -20.97 -18.57 0.75
CA GLY A 138 -21.65 -18.13 -0.47
C GLY A 138 -20.91 -16.97 -1.19
N SER A 139 -21.66 -16.12 -1.91
CA SER A 139 -21.11 -14.97 -2.67
C SER A 139 -20.32 -13.92 -1.85
N GLU A 140 -20.23 -14.08 -0.53
CA GLU A 140 -19.45 -13.24 0.40
C GLU A 140 -17.94 -13.47 0.30
N GLY A 141 -17.50 -14.65 -0.17
CA GLY A 141 -16.08 -15.02 -0.24
C GLY A 141 -15.38 -14.68 -1.56
N LEU A 142 -16.02 -13.91 -2.45
CA LEU A 142 -15.43 -13.54 -3.74
C LEU A 142 -14.35 -12.48 -3.58
N ILE A 143 -13.26 -12.65 -4.32
CA ILE A 143 -12.16 -11.69 -4.43
C ILE A 143 -12.28 -11.00 -5.78
N HIS A 144 -12.49 -9.68 -5.76
CA HIS A 144 -12.73 -8.86 -6.94
C HIS A 144 -11.43 -8.26 -7.48
N TYR A 145 -11.35 -8.15 -8.80
CA TYR A 145 -10.28 -7.47 -9.53
C TYR A 145 -10.89 -6.64 -10.67
N VAL A 146 -10.14 -5.69 -11.24
CA VAL A 146 -10.60 -4.92 -12.42
C VAL A 146 -10.52 -5.80 -13.67
N ASP A 147 -11.67 -6.04 -14.31
CA ASP A 147 -11.73 -6.83 -15.55
C ASP A 147 -11.61 -5.91 -16.78
N VAL A 148 -11.61 -6.48 -17.99
CA VAL A 148 -11.22 -5.83 -19.24
C VAL A 148 -11.95 -4.51 -19.49
N VAL A 149 -13.26 -4.41 -19.19
CA VAL A 149 -14.01 -3.17 -19.40
C VAL A 149 -13.59 -2.12 -18.37
N GLY A 150 -13.37 -2.52 -17.12
CA GLY A 150 -12.90 -1.60 -16.07
C GLY A 150 -11.53 -1.01 -16.37
N ASP A 151 -10.59 -1.81 -16.90
CA ASP A 151 -9.26 -1.33 -17.30
C ASP A 151 -9.35 -0.32 -18.46
N GLN A 152 -10.22 -0.58 -19.45
CA GLN A 152 -10.47 0.36 -20.54
C GLN A 152 -11.08 1.68 -20.07
N LEU A 153 -12.03 1.60 -19.13
CA LEU A 153 -12.66 2.76 -18.51
C LEU A 153 -11.65 3.62 -17.74
N LEU A 154 -10.79 2.99 -16.94
CA LEU A 154 -9.74 3.68 -16.18
C LEU A 154 -8.68 4.34 -17.07
N ARG A 155 -8.31 3.71 -18.20
CA ARG A 155 -7.31 4.25 -19.13
C ARG A 155 -7.86 5.28 -20.11
N GLY A 156 -9.18 5.41 -20.20
CA GLY A 156 -9.83 6.26 -21.20
C GLY A 156 -9.55 5.85 -22.65
N ARG A 157 -9.19 4.58 -22.91
CA ARG A 157 -8.81 4.08 -24.23
C ARG A 157 -9.43 2.72 -24.52
N SER A 158 -10.05 2.57 -25.69
CA SER A 158 -10.53 1.28 -26.21
C SER A 158 -9.40 0.53 -26.94
N GLY A 159 -9.03 -0.68 -26.51
CA GLY A 159 -7.99 -1.47 -27.20
C GLY A 159 -7.30 -2.53 -26.35
N ARG A 160 -6.46 -3.36 -26.99
CA ARG A 160 -5.69 -4.44 -26.36
C ARG A 160 -4.58 -3.87 -25.48
N THR A 161 -4.72 -3.93 -24.15
CA THR A 161 -3.57 -4.21 -23.26
C THR A 161 -3.95 -4.84 -21.92
N ALA A 162 -4.90 -5.78 -21.89
CA ALA A 162 -4.88 -6.73 -20.78
C ALA A 162 -3.70 -7.69 -21.05
N ARG A 163 -2.52 -7.40 -20.49
CA ARG A 163 -1.46 -8.42 -20.33
C ARG A 163 -2.17 -9.68 -19.82
N ARG A 164 -1.96 -10.83 -20.49
CA ARG A 164 -2.51 -12.13 -20.05
C ARG A 164 -2.27 -12.22 -18.54
N SER A 165 -3.35 -12.13 -17.77
CA SER A 165 -3.26 -12.25 -16.32
C SER A 165 -2.94 -13.71 -16.05
N ARG A 166 -1.67 -14.00 -15.77
CA ARG A 166 -1.30 -15.30 -15.18
C ARG A 166 -2.10 -15.39 -13.88
N GLU A 167 -2.76 -16.52 -13.65
CA GLU A 167 -3.54 -16.70 -12.43
C GLU A 167 -2.62 -16.42 -11.21
N PRO A 168 -2.98 -15.45 -10.35
CA PRO A 168 -2.11 -15.06 -9.24
C PRO A 168 -1.96 -16.21 -8.24
N SER A 169 -0.80 -16.27 -7.57
CA SER A 169 -0.61 -17.26 -6.51
C SER A 169 -1.48 -16.92 -5.29
N ALA A 170 -1.90 -17.93 -4.54
CA ALA A 170 -2.67 -17.71 -3.31
C ALA A 170 -1.92 -16.84 -2.29
N ARG A 171 -0.58 -16.98 -2.21
CA ARG A 171 0.28 -16.13 -1.37
C ARG A 171 0.19 -14.66 -1.79
N PHE A 172 0.29 -14.38 -3.09
CA PHE A 172 0.24 -13.02 -3.61
C PHE A 172 -1.12 -12.36 -3.35
N VAL A 173 -2.22 -13.08 -3.58
CA VAL A 173 -3.57 -12.57 -3.28
C VAL A 173 -3.74 -12.32 -1.78
N ALA A 174 -3.31 -13.25 -0.91
CA ALA A 174 -3.39 -13.08 0.53
C ALA A 174 -2.61 -11.84 1.02
N HIS A 175 -1.41 -11.61 0.48
CA HIS A 175 -0.61 -10.42 0.77
C HIS A 175 -1.35 -9.14 0.39
N ARG A 176 -1.88 -9.06 -0.84
CA ARG A 176 -2.64 -7.90 -1.32
C ARG A 176 -3.88 -7.61 -0.48
N LEU A 177 -4.60 -8.65 -0.05
CA LEU A 177 -5.74 -8.49 0.84
C LEU A 177 -5.32 -8.00 2.23
N ALA A 178 -4.18 -8.45 2.76
CA ALA A 178 -3.68 -7.99 4.05
C ALA A 178 -3.18 -6.53 4.01
N VAL A 179 -2.57 -6.11 2.89
CA VAL A 179 -2.26 -4.69 2.62
C VAL A 179 -3.54 -3.85 2.60
N ALA A 180 -4.59 -4.33 1.95
CA ALA A 180 -5.90 -3.67 1.98
C ALA A 180 -6.52 -3.60 3.38
N ASP A 181 -6.34 -4.62 4.22
CA ASP A 181 -6.78 -4.60 5.62
C ASP A 181 -6.04 -3.54 6.44
N ALA A 182 -4.73 -3.38 6.23
CA ALA A 182 -3.94 -2.32 6.87
C ALA A 182 -4.42 -0.93 6.45
N HIS A 183 -4.61 -0.69 5.15
CA HIS A 183 -5.16 0.57 4.65
C HIS A 183 -6.57 0.84 5.23
N LEU A 184 -7.43 -0.17 5.26
CA LEU A 184 -8.78 -0.05 5.81
C LEU A 184 -8.77 0.27 7.31
N ALA A 185 -7.81 -0.26 8.07
CA ALA A 185 -7.66 0.06 9.49
C ALA A 185 -7.36 1.55 9.69
N LEU A 186 -6.51 2.16 8.85
CA LEU A 186 -6.21 3.59 8.90
C LEU A 186 -7.41 4.45 8.50
N VAL A 187 -8.10 4.06 7.42
CA VAL A 187 -9.31 4.76 6.96
C VAL A 187 -10.42 4.71 8.00
N ARG A 188 -10.59 3.59 8.70
CA ARG A 188 -11.55 3.48 9.81
C ARG A 188 -11.17 4.36 10.99
N ALA A 189 -9.90 4.30 11.41
CA ALA A 189 -9.39 5.16 12.47
C ALA A 189 -9.59 6.64 12.18
N HIS A 190 -9.43 7.03 10.91
CA HIS A 190 -9.72 8.40 10.47
C HIS A 190 -11.19 8.79 10.58
N ARG A 191 -12.09 7.91 10.12
CA ARG A 191 -13.54 8.13 10.26
C ARG A 191 -13.99 8.21 11.72
N ASP A 192 -13.33 7.45 12.58
CA ASP A 192 -13.58 7.45 14.02
C ASP A 192 -12.87 8.63 14.74
N ALA A 193 -12.25 9.54 13.99
CA ALA A 193 -11.47 10.69 14.48
C ALA A 193 -10.32 10.31 15.44
N ALA A 194 -9.88 9.05 15.42
CA ALA A 194 -8.75 8.58 16.21
C ALA A 194 -7.40 8.97 15.58
N VAL A 195 -7.35 9.05 14.25
CA VAL A 195 -6.15 9.44 13.47
C VAL A 195 -6.55 10.50 12.46
N ASP A 196 -5.84 11.62 12.38
CA ASP A 196 -5.97 12.50 11.22
C ASP A 196 -5.15 11.93 10.06
N LEU A 197 -5.78 11.27 9.09
CA LEU A 197 -5.08 10.61 7.97
C LEU A 197 -5.01 11.59 6.79
N ILE A 198 -3.82 12.10 6.50
CA ILE A 198 -3.58 13.11 5.46
C ILE A 198 -3.46 12.44 4.09
N ASP A 199 -2.64 11.39 4.01
CA ASP A 199 -2.45 10.60 2.80
C ASP A 199 -2.28 9.11 3.14
N CYS A 200 -2.71 8.24 2.24
CA CYS A 200 -2.42 6.82 2.32
C CYS A 200 -2.47 6.20 0.92
N VAL A 201 -1.34 5.63 0.50
CA VAL A 201 -1.21 4.99 -0.81
C VAL A 201 -0.60 3.61 -0.66
N VAL A 202 -1.05 2.66 -1.47
CA VAL A 202 -0.50 1.30 -1.54
C VAL A 202 0.42 1.12 -2.73
N GLU A 203 1.18 0.03 -2.78
CA GLU A 203 2.04 -0.28 -3.92
C GLU A 203 1.27 -0.46 -5.24
N PRO A 204 1.74 0.13 -6.37
CA PRO A 204 3.08 0.69 -6.56
C PRO A 204 3.23 2.20 -6.28
N ALA A 205 2.16 2.90 -5.91
CA ALA A 205 2.21 4.35 -5.65
C ALA A 205 3.08 4.69 -4.43
N ALA A 206 3.18 3.77 -3.46
CA ALA A 206 4.10 3.87 -2.32
C ALA A 206 5.60 3.70 -2.68
N TRP A 207 5.94 3.31 -3.91
CA TRP A 207 7.34 3.05 -4.28
C TRP A 207 8.13 4.36 -4.44
N ARG A 208 9.44 4.30 -4.18
CA ARG A 208 10.37 5.43 -4.34
C ARG A 208 11.52 5.04 -5.25
N SER A 209 11.78 5.82 -6.30
CA SER A 209 12.94 5.63 -7.17
C SER A 209 14.10 6.47 -6.67
N TYR A 210 15.30 5.91 -6.63
CA TYR A 210 16.49 6.63 -6.18
C TYR A 210 17.75 6.13 -6.88
N THR A 211 18.81 6.94 -6.82
CA THR A 211 20.11 6.60 -7.38
C THR A 211 20.96 5.94 -6.30
N GLY A 212 21.33 4.68 -6.52
CA GLY A 212 22.22 3.91 -5.65
C GLY A 212 23.71 4.16 -5.94
N PRO A 213 24.60 3.47 -5.21
CA PRO A 213 26.04 3.50 -5.45
C PRO A 213 26.38 3.20 -6.92
N GLY A 214 27.30 3.96 -7.50
CA GLY A 214 27.71 3.80 -8.90
C GLY A 214 26.66 4.23 -9.93
N GLY A 215 25.63 4.99 -9.53
CA GLY A 215 24.63 5.55 -10.45
C GLY A 215 23.48 4.60 -10.82
N ALA A 216 23.39 3.44 -10.17
CA ALA A 216 22.34 2.46 -10.43
C ALA A 216 20.95 3.03 -10.07
N ARG A 217 19.96 2.89 -10.97
CA ARG A 217 18.56 3.24 -10.66
C ARG A 217 17.93 2.14 -9.83
N LEU A 218 17.65 2.43 -8.56
CA LEU A 218 17.01 1.52 -7.61
C LEU A 218 15.58 1.97 -7.31
N THR A 219 14.80 1.06 -6.74
CA THR A 219 13.42 1.33 -6.31
C THR A 219 13.19 0.71 -4.95
N LEU A 220 12.89 1.54 -3.95
CA LEU A 220 12.35 1.10 -2.68
C LEU A 220 10.87 0.76 -2.88
N LYS A 221 10.46 -0.43 -2.45
CA LYS A 221 9.11 -0.97 -2.66
C LYS A 221 8.41 -1.23 -1.34
N ALA A 222 7.93 -0.17 -0.72
CA ALA A 222 7.03 -0.27 0.44
C ALA A 222 5.66 -0.81 0.02
N ASP A 223 5.02 -1.58 0.90
CA ASP A 223 3.65 -2.05 0.67
C ASP A 223 2.64 -0.90 0.77
N LEU A 224 2.80 -0.03 1.78
CA LEU A 224 2.06 1.22 1.93
C LEU A 224 2.96 2.37 2.34
N TYR A 225 2.51 3.57 2.01
CA TYR A 225 2.95 4.83 2.58
C TYR A 225 1.74 5.53 3.19
N ALA A 226 1.91 6.16 4.35
CA ALA A 226 0.86 6.94 5.00
C ALA A 226 1.43 8.19 5.65
N GLU A 227 0.61 9.22 5.76
CA GLU A 227 0.86 10.42 6.55
C GLU A 227 -0.28 10.69 7.51
N THR A 228 0.06 11.02 8.75
CA THR A 228 -0.92 11.34 9.79
C THR A 228 -0.63 12.68 10.43
N GLY A 229 -1.65 13.49 10.68
CA GLY A 229 -1.52 14.76 11.40
C GLY A 229 -1.02 14.57 12.83
N ALA A 230 -0.18 15.50 13.27
CA ALA A 230 0.42 15.55 14.61
C ALA A 230 0.06 16.83 15.38
N GLY A 231 -0.93 17.59 14.90
CA GLY A 231 -1.27 18.94 15.39
C GLY A 231 -0.32 20.02 14.83
N ASP A 232 -0.72 21.29 14.93
CA ASP A 232 0.08 22.48 14.59
C ASP A 232 0.83 22.42 13.25
N ASP A 233 0.14 22.00 12.18
CA ASP A 233 0.70 21.82 10.82
C ASP A 233 1.90 20.86 10.75
N LEU A 234 1.98 19.91 11.69
CA LEU A 234 2.97 18.84 11.69
C LEU A 234 2.32 17.52 11.24
N SER A 235 3.10 16.68 10.57
CA SER A 235 2.71 15.33 10.19
C SER A 235 3.76 14.30 10.57
N HIS A 236 3.31 13.07 10.80
CA HIS A 236 4.17 11.90 10.86
C HIS A 236 4.01 11.11 9.57
N ALA A 237 5.13 10.68 8.99
CA ALA A 237 5.14 9.84 7.80
C ALA A 237 5.55 8.41 8.14
N TRP A 238 4.96 7.45 7.43
CA TRP A 238 5.08 6.02 7.69
C TRP A 238 5.32 5.25 6.39
N PHE A 239 6.35 4.42 6.35
CA PHE A 239 6.39 3.28 5.44
C PHE A 239 5.89 2.05 6.18
N ILE A 240 4.93 1.32 5.59
CA ILE A 240 4.34 0.15 6.22
C ILE A 240 4.60 -1.08 5.35
N GLU A 241 5.04 -2.15 6.00
CA GLU A 241 5.33 -3.45 5.42
C GLU A 241 4.46 -4.51 6.08
N VAL A 242 3.79 -5.34 5.28
CA VAL A 242 2.89 -6.39 5.77
C VAL A 242 3.54 -7.75 5.57
N ASP A 243 3.95 -8.42 6.64
CA ASP A 243 4.49 -9.79 6.55
C ASP A 243 3.49 -10.81 7.08
N LEU A 244 3.09 -11.74 6.20
CA LEU A 244 2.20 -12.85 6.55
C LEU A 244 2.92 -14.05 7.18
N GLY A 245 4.18 -13.88 7.59
CA GLY A 245 4.99 -14.92 8.21
C GLY A 245 5.49 -15.96 7.22
N THR A 246 5.55 -15.61 5.93
CA THR A 246 5.96 -16.53 4.86
C THR A 246 7.41 -16.31 4.40
N GLU A 247 7.99 -15.16 4.71
CA GLU A 247 9.35 -14.81 4.31
C GLU A 247 10.35 -15.16 5.43
N SER A 248 11.62 -15.36 5.13
CA SER A 248 12.62 -15.63 6.17
C SER A 248 13.06 -14.32 6.86
N ILE A 249 13.50 -14.37 8.12
CA ILE A 249 14.06 -13.18 8.81
C ILE A 249 15.20 -12.53 8.01
N PRO A 250 16.15 -13.27 7.39
CA PRO A 250 17.16 -12.66 6.52
C PRO A 250 16.58 -11.90 5.32
N THR A 251 15.44 -12.35 4.77
CA THR A 251 14.75 -11.64 3.68
C THR A 251 14.19 -10.31 4.17
N LEU A 252 13.57 -10.29 5.35
CA LEU A 252 13.08 -9.06 5.97
C LEU A 252 14.23 -8.09 6.30
N LEU A 253 15.34 -8.59 6.84
CA LEU A 253 16.54 -7.76 7.09
C LEU A 253 17.12 -7.14 5.83
N LYS A 254 17.11 -7.87 4.72
CA LYS A 254 17.51 -7.30 3.43
C LYS A 254 16.64 -6.09 3.09
N LYS A 255 15.33 -6.19 3.25
CA LYS A 255 14.40 -5.08 3.03
C LYS A 255 14.63 -3.92 4.01
N CYS A 256 14.93 -4.19 5.28
CA CYS A 256 15.34 -3.15 6.23
C CYS A 256 16.60 -2.39 5.76
N ARG A 257 17.58 -3.10 5.20
CA ARG A 257 18.79 -2.47 4.63
C ARG A 257 18.48 -1.67 3.37
N ASP A 258 17.51 -2.09 2.56
CA ASP A 258 17.04 -1.31 1.41
C ASP A 258 16.40 0.02 1.86
N PHE A 259 15.63 0.03 2.97
CA PHE A 259 15.12 1.26 3.58
C PHE A 259 16.24 2.16 4.10
N GLU A 260 17.23 1.60 4.80
CA GLU A 260 18.37 2.39 5.29
C GLU A 260 19.23 2.95 4.15
N ALA A 261 19.45 2.17 3.09
CA ALA A 261 20.14 2.63 1.89
C ALA A 261 19.40 3.80 1.23
N TYR A 262 18.07 3.72 1.14
CA TYR A 262 17.25 4.83 0.65
C TYR A 262 17.30 6.04 1.58
N ARG A 263 17.17 5.86 2.91
CA ARG A 263 17.25 6.95 3.89
C ARG A 263 18.55 7.74 3.78
N ARG A 264 19.68 7.06 3.53
CA ARG A 264 20.99 7.68 3.35
C ARG A 264 21.10 8.57 2.12
N THR A 265 20.17 8.48 1.17
CA THR A 265 20.12 9.40 0.03
C THR A 265 19.66 10.80 0.42
N GLY A 266 19.00 10.97 1.58
CA GLY A 266 18.46 12.26 2.00
C GLY A 266 17.19 12.71 1.28
N THR A 267 16.72 11.96 0.27
CA THR A 267 15.61 12.37 -0.62
C THR A 267 14.34 12.76 0.14
N GLU A 268 13.90 11.95 1.11
CA GLU A 268 12.69 12.25 1.91
C GLU A 268 12.93 13.43 2.85
N GLN A 269 14.14 13.54 3.42
CA GLN A 269 14.48 14.60 4.34
C GLN A 269 14.55 15.97 3.66
N GLU A 270 15.02 16.02 2.42
CA GLU A 270 15.03 17.24 1.60
C GLU A 270 13.62 17.66 1.16
N GLN A 271 12.74 16.69 0.87
CA GLN A 271 11.41 16.97 0.32
C GLN A 271 10.36 17.22 1.40
N ALA A 272 10.36 16.39 2.44
CA ALA A 272 9.33 16.37 3.45
C ALA A 272 9.81 16.89 4.80
N GLY A 273 11.13 16.95 5.06
CA GLY A 273 11.74 17.44 6.31
C GLY A 273 12.18 16.34 7.29
N GLY A 274 11.91 15.07 6.97
CA GLY A 274 12.25 13.92 7.81
C GLY A 274 11.99 12.60 7.09
N PHE A 275 12.63 11.53 7.56
CA PHE A 275 12.42 10.21 6.97
C PHE A 275 11.28 9.45 7.67
N PRO A 276 10.36 8.80 6.93
CA PRO A 276 9.25 8.04 7.52
C PRO A 276 9.71 6.90 8.46
N ILE A 277 8.98 6.66 9.55
CA ILE A 277 9.18 5.44 10.36
C ILE A 277 8.80 4.22 9.52
N VAL A 278 9.60 3.14 9.60
CA VAL A 278 9.30 1.88 8.91
C VAL A 278 8.60 0.92 9.87
N VAL A 279 7.33 0.64 9.60
CA VAL A 279 6.47 -0.24 10.40
C VAL A 279 6.35 -1.60 9.74
N TRP A 280 6.81 -2.65 10.42
CA TRP A 280 6.58 -4.04 10.06
C TRP A 280 5.35 -4.58 10.79
N SER A 281 4.23 -4.72 10.08
CA SER A 281 3.04 -5.44 10.55
C SER A 281 3.21 -6.94 10.28
N VAL A 282 3.62 -7.68 11.30
CA VAL A 282 3.96 -9.11 11.18
C VAL A 282 2.88 -9.99 11.80
N THR A 283 2.39 -10.93 11.01
CA THR A 283 1.40 -11.94 11.43
C THR A 283 1.80 -13.34 10.98
N HIS A 284 1.10 -14.34 11.49
CA HIS A 284 1.25 -15.74 11.10
C HIS A 284 -0.04 -16.49 11.48
N ARG A 285 -0.32 -17.63 10.82
CA ARG A 285 -1.53 -18.45 11.12
C ARG A 285 -1.60 -18.93 12.56
N SER A 286 -0.44 -19.15 13.18
CA SER A 286 -0.29 -19.45 14.61
C SER A 286 0.12 -18.17 15.34
N GLN A 287 -0.67 -17.78 16.34
CA GLN A 287 -0.46 -16.59 17.14
C GLN A 287 0.88 -16.62 17.89
N GLN A 288 1.26 -17.79 18.45
CA GLN A 288 2.56 -17.96 19.09
C GLN A 288 3.71 -17.71 18.12
N LYS A 289 3.68 -18.34 16.94
CA LYS A 289 4.69 -18.11 15.90
C LYS A 289 4.73 -16.66 15.43
N ALA A 290 3.59 -15.97 15.39
CA ALA A 290 3.56 -14.55 15.06
C ALA A 290 4.31 -13.71 16.12
N ALA A 291 4.10 -14.00 17.41
CA ALA A 291 4.80 -13.34 18.51
C ALA A 291 6.31 -13.64 18.47
N ASP A 292 6.70 -14.91 18.38
CA ASP A 292 8.11 -15.33 18.32
C ASP A 292 8.84 -14.67 17.15
N ARG A 293 8.16 -14.56 16.01
CA ARG A 293 8.71 -13.97 14.79
C ARG A 293 8.91 -12.46 14.91
N ARG A 294 7.98 -11.74 15.58
CA ARG A 294 8.16 -10.31 15.88
C ARG A 294 9.39 -10.09 16.75
N VAL A 295 9.52 -10.83 17.85
CA VAL A 295 10.68 -10.78 18.74
C VAL A 295 11.98 -11.12 17.99
N ALA A 296 11.96 -12.15 17.13
CA ALA A 296 13.10 -12.54 16.33
C ALA A 296 13.52 -11.44 15.35
N LEU A 297 12.55 -10.77 14.69
CA LEU A 297 12.83 -9.67 13.78
C LEU A 297 13.41 -8.46 14.51
N GLU A 298 12.80 -8.05 15.63
CA GLU A 298 13.31 -6.95 16.47
C GLU A 298 14.74 -7.20 16.92
N LYS A 299 15.03 -8.39 17.46
CA LYS A 299 16.38 -8.79 17.88
C LYS A 299 17.36 -8.76 16.71
N ALA A 300 16.93 -9.23 15.53
CA ALA A 300 17.77 -9.27 14.35
C ALA A 300 18.08 -7.86 13.82
N ILE A 301 17.10 -6.95 13.81
CA ILE A 301 17.31 -5.54 13.48
C ILE A 301 18.27 -4.88 14.47
N ALA A 302 18.06 -5.08 15.77
CA ALA A 302 18.92 -4.52 16.81
C ALA A 302 20.36 -5.06 16.78
N SER A 303 20.55 -6.29 16.31
CA SER A 303 21.89 -6.91 16.20
C SER A 303 22.65 -6.49 14.94
N ASP A 304 21.96 -5.94 13.94
CA ASP A 304 22.58 -5.51 12.69
C ASP A 304 23.13 -4.09 12.81
N ARG A 305 24.46 -3.98 12.90
CA ARG A 305 25.16 -2.69 13.06
C ARG A 305 24.96 -1.70 11.91
N SER A 306 24.46 -2.16 10.76
CA SER A 306 24.19 -1.29 9.62
C SER A 306 22.84 -0.57 9.71
N LEU A 307 21.95 -1.01 10.61
CA LEU A 307 20.59 -0.52 10.75
C LEU A 307 20.45 0.36 12.00
N PRO A 308 19.79 1.54 11.90
CA PRO A 308 19.36 2.28 13.08
C PRO A 308 18.07 1.66 13.65
N PRO A 309 18.10 0.98 14.82
CA PRO A 309 16.92 0.23 15.30
C PRO A 309 15.70 1.13 15.54
N GLN A 310 15.92 2.38 15.94
CA GLN A 310 14.87 3.38 16.17
C GLN A 310 14.06 3.75 14.91
N LEU A 311 14.57 3.45 13.70
CA LEU A 311 13.84 3.65 12.45
C LEU A 311 12.69 2.65 12.28
N PHE A 312 12.78 1.48 12.94
CA PHE A 312 11.86 0.38 12.72
C PHE A 312 10.91 0.19 13.90
N ARG A 313 9.66 -0.18 13.60
CA ARG A 313 8.68 -0.68 14.56
C ARG A 313 8.18 -2.02 14.07
N VAL A 314 8.19 -3.03 14.93
CA VAL A 314 7.68 -4.37 14.60
C VAL A 314 6.45 -4.61 15.46
N ILE A 315 5.30 -4.83 14.83
CA ILE A 315 4.01 -4.83 15.52
C ILE A 315 3.11 -5.96 15.04
N ALA A 316 2.13 -6.33 15.87
CA ALA A 316 0.97 -7.08 15.40
C ALA A 316 0.06 -6.18 14.55
N PRO A 317 -0.69 -6.72 13.58
CA PRO A 317 -1.58 -5.91 12.74
C PRO A 317 -2.59 -5.06 13.54
N GLN A 318 -3.07 -5.57 14.68
CA GLN A 318 -4.05 -4.88 15.53
C GLN A 318 -3.48 -3.66 16.26
N GLN A 319 -2.15 -3.53 16.34
CA GLN A 319 -1.47 -2.42 17.00
C GLN A 319 -1.19 -1.25 16.04
N LEU A 320 -1.46 -1.41 14.73
CA LEU A 320 -1.10 -0.41 13.71
C LEU A 320 -1.70 0.95 14.01
N THR A 321 -3.01 1.01 14.22
CA THR A 321 -3.70 2.27 14.54
C THR A 321 -3.15 2.90 15.83
N ALA A 322 -3.01 2.11 16.89
CA ALA A 322 -2.49 2.61 18.18
C ALA A 322 -1.08 3.19 18.05
N LEU A 323 -0.20 2.53 17.28
CA LEU A 323 1.15 3.03 17.02
C LEU A 323 1.14 4.39 16.32
N LEU A 324 0.29 4.56 15.31
CA LEU A 324 0.20 5.80 14.54
C LEU A 324 -0.39 6.94 15.37
N VAL A 325 -1.41 6.67 16.19
CA VAL A 325 -1.95 7.61 17.18
C VAL A 325 -0.86 8.05 18.16
N GLY A 326 -0.05 7.11 18.65
CA GLY A 326 1.03 7.38 19.59
C GLY A 326 2.29 8.00 18.98
N GLY A 327 2.26 8.47 17.72
CA GLY A 327 3.45 9.06 17.07
C GLY A 327 4.63 8.09 16.98
N GLY A 328 4.36 6.78 16.88
CA GLY A 328 5.38 5.75 16.75
C GLY A 328 5.78 5.12 18.07
N GLN A 329 4.97 5.32 19.12
CA GLN A 329 5.09 4.70 20.44
C GLN A 329 3.84 3.86 20.71
N LEU A 330 4.02 2.69 21.35
CA LEU A 330 2.94 1.78 21.76
C LEU A 330 2.80 1.75 23.29
#